data_AF-A0A967Q3P7-F1
#
_entry.id   AF-A0A967Q3P7-F1
#
_cell.length_a   1.000
_cell.length_b   1.000
_cell.length_c   1.000
_cell.angle_alpha   90.00
_cell.angle_beta   90.00
_cell.angle_gamma   90.00
#
_symmetry.space_group_name_H-M   'P 1'
#
loop_
_entity.id
_entity.type
_entity.pdbx_description
1 polymer ?
#
loop_
_entity_poly.entity_id
_entity_poly.type
_entity_poly.pdbx_seq_one_letter_code
_entity_poly.pdbx_strand_id
1 'polypeptide(L)'
;MRRQKMRKKVYVLLALAVGLIVLPLSATAADPRFSKETRECLECHVDMPGLVKQWEDSAHWNAGVGCYECHKANKGDKDAMKHNGFRVAIIV
;
A
#
# COMPACT_ATOMS: atom_id res chain seq x y z
N MET A 1 27.68 -43.14 13.38
CA MET A 1 26.34 -42.66 13.83
C MET A 1 26.33 -41.23 14.44
N ARG A 2 27.26 -40.86 15.32
CA ARG A 2 27.29 -39.53 16.00
C ARG A 2 27.51 -38.33 15.04
N ARG A 3 28.39 -38.48 14.04
CA ARG A 3 28.66 -37.47 13.01
C ARG A 3 27.47 -37.17 12.08
N GLN A 4 26.62 -38.16 11.82
CA GLN A 4 25.41 -38.02 10.99
C GLN A 4 24.31 -37.25 11.74
N LYS A 5 24.16 -37.49 13.06
CA LYS A 5 23.29 -36.69 13.92
C LYS A 5 23.74 -35.23 14.01
N MET A 6 25.06 -34.98 14.09
CA MET A 6 25.64 -33.63 14.09
C MET A 6 25.38 -32.89 12.77
N ARG A 7 25.62 -33.53 11.62
CA ARG A 7 25.34 -32.95 10.29
C ARG A 7 23.86 -32.59 10.11
N LYS A 8 22.94 -33.49 10.47
CA LYS A 8 21.49 -33.20 10.44
C LYS A 8 21.11 -32.02 11.32
N LYS A 9 21.67 -31.91 12.53
CA LYS A 9 21.43 -30.76 13.42
C LYS A 9 21.95 -29.46 12.82
N VAL A 10 23.14 -29.46 12.22
CA VAL A 10 23.70 -28.28 11.54
C VAL A 10 22.81 -27.85 10.37
N TYR A 11 22.34 -28.78 9.54
CA TYR A 11 21.42 -28.44 8.44
C TYR A 11 20.07 -27.92 8.92
N VAL A 12 19.51 -28.46 10.02
CA VAL A 12 18.27 -27.95 10.61
C VAL A 12 18.47 -26.54 11.19
N LEU A 13 19.59 -26.30 11.86
CA LEU A 13 19.93 -24.97 12.40
C LEU A 13 20.17 -23.94 11.29
N LEU A 14 20.84 -24.34 10.20
CA LEU A 14 21.03 -23.49 9.03
C LEU A 14 19.70 -23.19 8.32
N ALA A 15 18.82 -24.18 8.16
CA ALA A 15 17.50 -23.97 7.58
C ALA A 15 16.62 -23.04 8.43
N LEU A 16 16.67 -23.17 9.76
CA LEU A 16 15.98 -22.27 10.69
C LEU A 16 16.53 -20.84 10.65
N ALA A 17 17.86 -20.70 10.61
CA ALA A 17 18.51 -19.39 10.51
C ALA A 17 18.18 -18.67 9.19
N VAL A 18 18.19 -19.40 8.06
CA VAL A 18 17.78 -18.87 6.75
C VAL A 18 16.30 -18.50 6.76
N GLY A 19 15.43 -19.33 7.32
CA GLY A 19 14.00 -19.04 7.46
C GLY A 19 13.74 -17.73 8.23
N LEU A 20 14.43 -17.53 9.37
CA LEU A 20 14.29 -16.32 10.19
C LEU A 20 14.75 -15.03 9.49
N ILE A 21 15.73 -15.13 8.57
CA ILE A 21 16.28 -13.99 7.83
C ILE A 21 15.37 -13.60 6.65
N VAL A 22 14.71 -14.57 6.01
CA VAL A 22 13.87 -14.31 4.82
C VAL A 22 12.44 -13.86 5.20
N LEU A 23 11.94 -14.27 6.37
CA LEU A 23 10.58 -13.94 6.86
C LEU A 23 10.22 -12.45 6.95
N PRO A 24 11.07 -11.52 7.43
CA PRO A 24 10.69 -10.11 7.55
C PRO A 24 10.67 -9.35 6.21
N LEU A 25 11.15 -9.94 5.11
CA LEU A 25 11.26 -9.25 3.82
C LEU A 25 9.93 -9.12 3.05
N SER A 26 8.88 -9.82 3.50
CA SER A 26 7.59 -9.89 2.79
C SER A 26 6.56 -8.86 3.24
N ALA A 27 6.86 -8.03 4.25
CA ALA A 27 5.95 -6.98 4.68
C ALA A 27 6.19 -5.72 3.83
N THR A 28 5.52 -5.63 2.68
CA THR A 28 5.36 -4.35 1.99
C THR A 28 4.45 -3.48 2.83
N ALA A 29 5.04 -2.70 3.74
CA ALA A 29 4.28 -1.72 4.51
C ALA A 29 3.65 -0.72 3.54
N ALA A 30 2.33 -0.52 3.67
CA ALA A 30 1.64 0.55 2.95
C ALA A 30 2.30 1.90 3.26
N ASP A 31 2.36 2.80 2.27
CA ASP A 31 2.93 4.14 2.47
C ASP A 31 2.12 4.85 3.57
N PRO A 32 2.73 5.17 4.73
CA PRO A 32 2.02 5.74 5.86
C PRO A 32 1.55 7.17 5.61
N ARG A 33 2.02 7.81 4.53
CA ARG A 33 1.58 9.16 4.14
C ARG A 33 0.13 9.20 3.70
N PHE A 34 -0.43 8.09 3.23
CA PHE A 34 -1.77 8.06 2.66
C PHE A 34 -2.77 7.28 3.51
N SER A 35 -4.00 7.79 3.55
CA SER A 35 -5.11 7.12 4.24
C SER A 35 -5.41 5.75 3.65
N LYS A 36 -6.21 4.97 4.36
CA LYS A 36 -6.71 3.68 3.86
C LYS A 36 -7.57 3.90 2.62
N GLU A 37 -8.39 4.94 2.63
CA GLU A 37 -9.31 5.32 1.57
C GLU A 37 -8.56 5.74 0.30
N THR A 38 -7.51 6.56 0.40
CA THR A 38 -6.67 6.88 -0.76
C THR A 38 -6.01 5.63 -1.34
N ARG A 39 -5.58 4.69 -0.50
CA ARG A 39 -5.03 3.41 -0.98
C ARG A 39 -6.07 2.58 -1.72
N GLU A 40 -7.30 2.52 -1.24
CA GLU A 40 -8.42 1.87 -1.95
C GLU A 40 -8.74 2.56 -3.29
N CYS A 41 -8.59 3.89 -3.38
CA CYS A 41 -8.73 4.59 -4.66
C CYS A 41 -7.65 4.13 -5.67
N LEU A 42 -6.40 4.00 -5.21
CA LEU A 42 -5.27 3.60 -6.04
C LEU A 42 -5.33 2.14 -6.51
N GLU A 43 -6.05 1.25 -5.81
CA GLU A 43 -6.23 -0.15 -6.25
C GLU A 43 -6.78 -0.25 -7.68
N CYS A 44 -7.60 0.71 -8.10
CA CYS A 44 -8.11 0.81 -9.48
C CYS A 44 -7.48 1.96 -10.26
N HIS A 45 -7.15 3.08 -9.61
CA HIS A 45 -6.66 4.27 -10.31
C HIS A 45 -5.18 4.19 -10.72
N VAL A 46 -4.41 3.23 -10.19
CA VAL A 46 -3.01 2.99 -10.58
C VAL A 46 -2.84 2.79 -12.09
N ASP A 47 -3.84 2.23 -12.77
CA ASP A 47 -3.82 2.00 -14.22
C ASP A 47 -4.11 3.25 -15.06
N MET A 48 -4.27 4.42 -14.43
CA MET A 48 -4.38 5.72 -15.08
C MET A 48 -3.09 6.53 -14.91
N PRO A 49 -2.03 6.22 -15.69
CA PRO A 49 -0.69 6.75 -15.45
C PRO A 49 -0.62 8.27 -15.55
N GLY A 50 -1.44 8.91 -16.40
CA GLY A 50 -1.46 10.37 -16.50
C GLY A 50 -1.95 11.06 -15.22
N LEU A 51 -3.03 10.53 -14.62
CA LEU A 51 -3.59 11.04 -13.38
C LEU A 51 -2.64 10.83 -12.21
N VAL A 52 -2.20 9.58 -12.03
CA VAL A 52 -1.36 9.19 -10.89
C VAL A 52 0.00 9.87 -10.96
N LYS A 53 0.64 9.91 -12.14
CA LYS A 53 1.93 10.57 -12.29
C LYS A 53 1.86 12.07 -12.01
N GLN A 54 0.81 12.75 -12.49
CA GLN A 54 0.63 14.18 -12.21
C GLN A 54 0.48 14.43 -10.70
N TRP A 55 -0.25 13.56 -10.00
CA TRP A 55 -0.39 13.65 -8.56
C TRP A 55 0.92 13.33 -7.83
N GLU A 56 1.63 12.27 -8.20
CA GLU A 56 2.94 11.89 -7.64
C GLU A 56 4.00 12.98 -7.81
N ASP A 57 3.98 13.69 -8.93
CA ASP A 57 4.90 14.80 -9.23
C ASP A 57 4.50 16.11 -8.52
N SER A 58 3.37 16.15 -7.78
CA SER A 58 2.82 17.36 -7.17
C SER A 58 3.27 17.60 -5.71
N ALA A 59 3.06 18.82 -5.21
CA ALA A 59 3.24 19.14 -3.80
C ALA A 59 2.29 18.34 -2.88
N HIS A 60 1.11 17.95 -3.38
CA HIS A 60 0.13 17.17 -2.61
C HIS A 60 0.68 15.79 -2.25
N TRP A 61 1.29 15.08 -3.20
CA TRP A 61 1.95 13.79 -2.93
C TRP A 61 3.04 13.93 -1.87
N ASN A 62 3.90 14.95 -1.99
CA ASN A 62 4.97 15.18 -1.04
C ASN A 62 4.46 15.52 0.36
N ALA A 63 3.32 16.22 0.46
CA ALA A 63 2.65 16.55 1.71
C ALA A 63 1.78 15.41 2.28
N GLY A 64 1.66 14.27 1.60
CA GLY A 64 0.80 13.16 2.01
C GLY A 64 -0.70 13.42 1.79
N VAL A 65 -1.05 14.37 0.93
CA VAL A 65 -2.44 14.62 0.53
C VAL A 65 -2.79 13.69 -0.63
N GLY A 66 -3.62 12.70 -0.31
CA GLY A 66 -4.12 11.72 -1.27
C GLY A 66 -5.37 12.14 -2.02
N CYS A 67 -5.86 11.25 -2.88
CA CYS A 67 -7.07 11.47 -3.67
C CYS A 67 -8.27 11.73 -2.75
N TYR A 68 -8.46 10.87 -1.74
CA TYR A 68 -9.66 10.90 -0.91
C TYR A 68 -9.71 12.14 -0.01
N GLU A 69 -8.57 12.59 0.48
CA GLU A 69 -8.48 13.75 1.38
C GLU A 69 -9.04 15.03 0.75
N CYS A 70 -8.88 15.20 -0.57
CA CYS A 70 -9.47 16.32 -1.31
C CYS A 70 -10.85 15.98 -1.89
N HIS A 71 -11.00 14.80 -2.49
CA HIS A 71 -12.19 14.48 -3.29
C HIS A 71 -13.39 13.98 -2.46
N LYS A 72 -13.23 13.64 -1.18
CA LYS A 72 -14.35 13.25 -0.31
C LYS A 72 -15.43 14.34 -0.31
N ALA A 73 -16.67 13.93 -0.62
CA ALA A 73 -17.80 14.84 -0.70
C ALA A 73 -18.96 14.42 0.20
N ASN A 74 -19.78 15.39 0.57
CA ASN A 74 -21.01 15.23 1.32
C ASN A 74 -22.20 15.03 0.37
N LYS A 75 -23.29 14.45 0.89
CA LYS A 75 -24.51 14.18 0.09
C LYS A 75 -25.16 15.44 -0.50
N GLY A 76 -24.93 16.59 0.12
CA GLY A 76 -25.50 17.87 -0.31
C GLY A 76 -24.67 18.63 -1.36
N ASP A 77 -23.44 18.18 -1.65
CA ASP A 77 -22.59 18.90 -2.60
C ASP A 77 -23.13 18.69 -4.03
N LYS A 78 -23.11 19.76 -4.83
CA LYS A 78 -23.82 19.80 -6.13
C LYS A 78 -23.29 18.78 -7.13
N ASP A 79 -22.01 18.46 -7.04
CA ASP A 79 -21.28 17.53 -7.91
C ASP A 79 -20.88 16.23 -7.19
N ALA A 80 -21.43 15.98 -5.99
CA ALA A 80 -21.19 14.73 -5.28
C ALA A 80 -21.81 13.54 -6.01
N MET A 81 -20.98 12.53 -6.26
CA MET A 81 -21.37 11.26 -6.86
C MET A 81 -20.97 10.08 -5.96
N LYS A 82 -21.72 8.98 -6.07
CA LYS A 82 -21.32 7.71 -5.45
C LYS A 82 -20.27 7.04 -6.33
N HIS A 83 -19.19 6.54 -5.74
CA HIS A 83 -18.14 5.82 -6.45
C HIS A 83 -17.52 4.76 -5.53
N ASN A 84 -17.74 3.48 -5.85
CA ASN A 84 -17.13 2.34 -5.16
C ASN A 84 -17.23 2.37 -3.62
N GLY A 85 -18.41 2.70 -3.08
CA GLY A 85 -18.64 2.78 -1.63
C GLY A 85 -18.35 4.14 -1.01
N PHE A 86 -17.68 5.03 -1.75
CA PHE A 86 -17.43 6.41 -1.34
C PHE A 86 -18.43 7.39 -1.97
N ARG A 87 -18.46 8.58 -1.40
CA ARG A 87 -19.07 9.75 -2.04
C ARG A 87 -17.97 10.77 -2.30
N VAL A 88 -17.83 11.16 -3.56
CA VAL A 88 -16.72 11.99 -4.03
C VAL A 88 -17.22 13.09 -4.97
N ALA A 89 -16.44 14.15 -5.11
CA ALA A 89 -16.60 15.20 -6.10
C ALA A 89 -15.29 15.31 -6.88
N ILE A 90 -15.34 15.42 -8.21
CA ILE A 90 -14.12 15.44 -9.05
C ILE A 90 -13.56 16.88 -9.18
N ILE A 91 -14.38 17.89 -8.92
CA ILE A 91 -13.97 19.29 -8.93
C ILE A 91 -13.52 19.67 -7.52
N VAL A 92 -12.24 20.00 -7.38
CA VAL A 92 -11.58 20.37 -6.11
C VAL A 92 -10.72 21.61 -6.29
#